data_AF-A0A962VXJ5-F1
#
_entry.id   AF-A0A962VXJ5-F1
#
_cell.length_a   1.000
_cell.length_b   1.000
_cell.length_c   1.000
_cell.angle_alpha   90.00
_cell.angle_beta   90.00
_cell.angle_gamma   90.00
#
_symmetry.space_group_name_H-M   'P 1'
#
loop_
_entity.id
_entity.type
_entity.pdbx_description
1 polymer ?
#
loop_
_entity_poly.entity_id
_entity_poly.type
_entity_poly.pdbx_seq_one_letter_code
_entity_poly.pdbx_strand_id
1 'polypeptide(L)'
;NVDDQFHDIRGAEEARPEFYDHDPSRYGSAQSFAASLRAKGSNGIVYDSVRDPGGECIAIFKPRLLTPVVQGAHYCYVWNGESIANVYVKMEYQRE
;
A
#
# COMPACT_ATOMS: atom_id res chain seq x y z
N ASN A 1 -9.39 11.41 3.89
CA ASN A 1 -9.45 11.62 2.44
C ASN A 1 -8.04 11.89 1.97
N VAL A 2 -7.62 11.33 0.84
CA VAL A 2 -6.27 11.60 0.31
C VAL A 2 -6.42 12.59 -0.85
N ASP A 3 -6.63 13.86 -0.52
CA ASP A 3 -6.87 14.95 -1.48
C ASP A 3 -5.55 15.67 -1.83
N ASP A 4 -4.68 14.99 -2.58
CA ASP A 4 -3.42 15.58 -3.07
C ASP A 4 -3.08 15.03 -4.48
N GLN A 5 -2.09 15.61 -5.14
CA GLN A 5 -1.62 15.17 -6.45
C GLN A 5 -0.62 14.01 -6.31
N PHE A 6 -0.93 12.91 -7.00
CA PHE A 6 -0.08 11.71 -7.08
C PHE A 6 0.40 11.53 -8.53
N HIS A 7 1.55 10.85 -8.70
CA HIS A 7 1.94 10.38 -10.02
C HIS A 7 1.03 9.23 -10.41
N ASP A 8 0.25 9.42 -11.46
CA ASP A 8 -0.63 8.39 -11.98
C ASP A 8 0.10 7.54 -13.01
N ILE A 9 0.26 6.26 -12.69
CA ILE A 9 0.82 5.26 -13.60
C ILE A 9 -0.18 4.12 -13.87
N ARG A 10 -1.45 4.29 -13.52
CA ARG A 10 -2.49 3.31 -13.87
C ARG A 10 -2.62 3.17 -15.38
N GLY A 11 -2.95 1.98 -15.85
CA GLY A 11 -2.98 1.60 -17.26
C GLY A 11 -1.60 1.56 -17.92
N ALA A 12 -0.51 1.71 -17.18
CA ALA A 12 0.84 1.74 -17.75
C ALA A 12 1.51 0.36 -17.83
N GLU A 13 0.82 -0.74 -17.49
CA GLU A 13 1.39 -2.09 -17.50
C GLU A 13 2.03 -2.46 -18.84
N GLU A 14 1.33 -2.21 -19.95
CA GLU A 14 1.85 -2.49 -21.30
C GLU A 14 3.06 -1.61 -21.65
N ALA A 15 3.03 -0.34 -21.25
CA ALA A 15 4.09 0.62 -21.54
C ALA A 15 5.31 0.46 -20.63
N ARG A 16 5.11 0.00 -19.40
CA ARG A 16 6.07 -0.06 -18.29
C ARG A 16 5.99 -1.42 -17.57
N PRO A 17 6.17 -2.55 -18.27
CA PRO A 17 6.02 -3.88 -17.66
C PRO A 17 7.01 -4.11 -16.52
N GLU A 18 8.14 -3.41 -16.51
CA GLU A 18 9.12 -3.48 -15.42
C GLU A 18 8.59 -2.94 -14.08
N PHE A 19 7.48 -2.20 -14.07
CA PHE A 19 6.84 -1.72 -12.85
C PHE A 19 5.74 -2.65 -12.32
N TYR A 20 5.28 -3.59 -13.16
CA TYR A 20 4.11 -4.40 -12.92
C TYR A 20 4.42 -5.90 -12.90
N ASP A 21 5.66 -6.28 -12.59
CA ASP A 21 6.02 -7.70 -12.43
C ASP A 21 5.19 -8.30 -11.27
N HIS A 22 4.67 -9.52 -11.46
CA HIS A 22 3.89 -10.24 -10.44
C HIS A 22 4.78 -11.01 -9.46
N ASP A 23 6.07 -11.20 -9.78
CA ASP A 23 7.03 -11.84 -8.89
C ASP A 23 7.54 -10.82 -7.85
N PRO A 24 7.30 -11.04 -6.55
CA PRO A 24 7.76 -10.15 -5.49
C PRO A 24 9.28 -9.92 -5.45
N SER A 25 10.06 -10.87 -5.99
CA SER A 25 11.52 -10.73 -6.07
C SER A 25 11.97 -9.72 -7.13
N ARG A 26 11.06 -9.26 -8.01
CA ARG A 26 11.35 -8.43 -9.19
C ARG A 26 10.81 -7.01 -9.10
N TYR A 27 10.38 -6.57 -7.92
CA TYR A 27 9.88 -5.20 -7.69
C TYR A 27 10.97 -4.10 -7.71
N GLY A 28 12.23 -4.43 -7.99
CA GLY A 28 13.36 -3.50 -7.89
C GLY A 28 13.23 -2.26 -8.78
N SER A 29 12.71 -2.41 -10.00
CA SER A 29 12.51 -1.28 -10.93
C SER A 29 11.43 -0.31 -10.42
N ALA A 30 10.29 -0.83 -9.98
CA ALA A 30 9.21 -0.03 -9.38
C ALA A 30 9.67 0.71 -8.12
N GLN A 31 10.40 0.02 -7.23
CA GLN A 31 10.94 0.60 -6.01
C GLN A 31 11.96 1.71 -6.30
N SER A 32 12.85 1.51 -7.28
CA SER A 32 13.83 2.51 -7.69
C SER A 32 13.16 3.76 -8.28
N PHE A 33 12.11 3.58 -9.08
CA PHE A 33 11.30 4.68 -9.60
C PHE A 33 10.60 5.45 -8.47
N ALA A 34 9.95 4.75 -7.54
CA ALA A 34 9.31 5.36 -6.38
C ALA A 34 10.30 6.15 -5.51
N ALA A 35 11.50 5.61 -5.29
CA ALA A 35 12.56 6.30 -4.58
C ALA A 35 12.98 7.61 -5.28
N SER A 36 13.10 7.60 -6.61
CA SER A 36 13.40 8.80 -7.41
C SER A 36 12.30 9.86 -7.28
N LEU A 37 11.02 9.47 -7.39
CA LEU A 37 9.90 10.39 -7.23
C LEU A 37 9.83 10.99 -5.83
N ARG A 38 10.07 10.17 -4.81
CA ARG A 38 10.15 10.62 -3.41
C ARG A 38 11.27 11.65 -3.23
N ALA A 39 12.46 11.40 -3.80
CA ALA A 39 13.58 12.34 -3.74
C ALA A 39 13.29 13.67 -4.45
N LYS A 40 12.47 13.65 -5.51
CA LYS A 40 11.99 14.84 -6.23
C LYS A 40 10.83 15.58 -5.54
N GLY A 41 10.41 15.12 -4.37
CA GLY A 41 9.39 15.79 -3.56
C GLY A 41 7.95 15.36 -3.85
N SER A 42 7.73 14.31 -4.65
CA SER A 42 6.38 13.78 -4.89
C SER A 42 5.68 13.36 -3.59
N ASN A 43 4.35 13.41 -3.62
CA ASN A 43 3.48 12.95 -2.54
C ASN A 43 3.22 11.43 -2.59
N GLY A 44 3.39 10.81 -3.77
CA GLY A 44 3.17 9.38 -3.94
C GLY A 44 2.85 8.99 -5.38
N ILE A 45 2.36 7.76 -5.53
CA ILE A 45 2.01 7.13 -6.80
C ILE A 45 0.64 6.46 -6.66
N VAL A 46 -0.21 6.57 -7.69
CA VAL A 46 -1.38 5.69 -7.88
C VAL A 46 -1.10 4.73 -9.04
N TYR A 47 -1.38 3.44 -8.86
CA TYR A 47 -0.94 2.35 -9.74
C TYR A 47 -1.92 1.17 -9.69
N ASP A 48 -1.91 0.33 -10.72
CA ASP A 48 -2.72 -0.90 -10.75
C ASP A 48 -2.13 -1.98 -9.83
N SER A 49 -2.98 -2.78 -9.20
CA SER A 49 -2.55 -3.86 -8.32
C SER A 49 -2.01 -5.05 -9.12
N VAL A 50 -0.75 -5.41 -8.89
CA VAL A 50 -0.14 -6.65 -9.40
C VAL A 50 -0.64 -7.91 -8.67
N ARG A 51 -1.47 -7.77 -7.63
CA ARG A 51 -1.97 -8.89 -6.82
C ARG A 51 -3.48 -9.09 -6.91
N ASP A 52 -4.20 -8.12 -7.47
CA ASP A 52 -5.66 -8.11 -7.56
C ASP A 52 -6.09 -7.48 -8.89
N PRO A 53 -6.46 -8.28 -9.91
CA PRO A 53 -6.82 -7.76 -11.23
C PRO A 53 -7.94 -6.72 -11.17
N GLY A 54 -7.70 -5.55 -11.75
CA GLY A 54 -8.63 -4.41 -11.73
C GLY A 54 -8.63 -3.62 -10.41
N GLY A 55 -7.86 -4.06 -9.41
CA GLY A 55 -7.64 -3.33 -8.17
C GLY A 55 -6.68 -2.15 -8.38
N GLU A 56 -6.92 -1.07 -7.65
CA GLU A 56 -6.06 0.12 -7.64
C GLU A 56 -5.34 0.25 -6.30
N CYS A 57 -4.11 0.75 -6.34
CA CYS A 57 -3.26 0.94 -5.18
C CYS A 57 -2.69 2.35 -5.13
N ILE A 58 -2.37 2.80 -3.92
CA ILE A 58 -1.69 4.07 -3.68
C ILE A 58 -0.47 3.87 -2.79
N ALA A 59 0.66 4.46 -3.18
CA ALA A 59 1.88 4.53 -2.39
C ALA A 59 2.04 5.97 -1.90
N ILE A 60 1.85 6.21 -0.60
CA ILE A 60 1.90 7.55 0.00
C ILE A 60 3.26 7.74 0.67
N PHE A 61 4.01 8.76 0.25
CA PHE A 61 5.39 8.98 0.74
C PHE A 61 5.48 9.84 1.99
N LYS A 62 4.41 10.54 2.36
CA LYS A 62 4.38 11.50 3.47
C LYS A 62 3.17 11.23 4.38
N PRO A 63 3.37 10.81 5.65
CA PRO A 63 2.27 10.48 6.56
C PRO A 63 1.26 11.61 6.78
N ARG A 64 1.68 12.88 6.70
CA ARG A 64 0.80 14.06 6.89
C ARG A 64 -0.37 14.11 5.90
N LEU A 65 -0.26 13.43 4.76
CA LEU A 65 -1.28 13.41 3.70
C LEU A 65 -2.48 12.52 4.05
N LEU A 66 -2.40 11.76 5.14
CA LEU A 66 -3.47 10.86 5.59
C LEU A 66 -4.46 11.53 6.57
N THR A 67 -4.37 12.84 6.79
CA THR A 67 -5.12 13.51 7.86
C THR A 67 -6.52 13.99 7.41
N PRO A 68 -7.53 13.98 8.32
CA PRO A 68 -7.49 13.38 9.65
C PRO A 68 -7.57 11.84 9.59
N VAL A 69 -6.67 11.16 10.32
CA VAL A 69 -6.75 9.70 10.54
C VAL A 69 -7.64 9.46 11.75
N VAL A 70 -8.73 8.73 11.57
CA VAL A 70 -9.51 8.20 12.69
C VAL A 70 -9.02 6.79 12.97
N GLN A 71 -8.40 6.57 14.13
CA GLN A 71 -7.94 5.25 14.53
C GLN A 71 -9.14 4.32 14.74
N GLY A 72 -9.24 3.26 13.94
CA GLY A 72 -10.26 2.23 14.06
C GLY A 72 -9.90 1.13 15.07
N ALA A 73 -10.71 0.08 15.08
CA ALA A 73 -10.47 -1.11 15.90
C ALA A 73 -9.12 -1.78 15.58
N HIS A 74 -8.47 -2.33 16.61
CA HIS A 74 -7.22 -3.08 16.45
C HIS A 74 -7.54 -4.56 16.22
N TYR A 75 -7.34 -5.05 15.00
CA TYR A 75 -7.52 -6.47 14.68
C TYR A 75 -6.21 -7.24 14.87
N CYS A 76 -6.31 -8.44 15.44
CA CYS A 76 -5.23 -9.40 15.50
C CYS A 76 -5.57 -10.60 14.63
N TYR A 77 -4.69 -10.91 13.70
CA TYR A 77 -4.80 -12.04 12.78
C TYR A 77 -3.82 -13.12 13.23
N VAL A 78 -4.32 -14.33 13.52
CA VAL A 78 -3.50 -15.46 13.95
C VAL A 78 -3.20 -16.35 12.75
N TRP A 79 -1.92 -16.43 12.38
CA TRP A 79 -1.45 -17.29 11.30
C TRP A 79 -1.01 -18.65 11.84
N ASN A 80 -1.46 -19.74 11.22
CA ASN A 80 -1.07 -21.09 11.62
C ASN A 80 0.05 -21.72 10.78
N GLY A 81 0.59 -21.01 9.79
CA GLY A 81 1.53 -21.56 8.81
C GLY A 81 0.96 -21.65 7.39
N GLU A 82 -0.36 -21.77 7.25
CA GLU A 82 -1.06 -21.99 5.97
C GLU A 82 -2.20 -21.01 5.70
N SER A 83 -2.93 -20.59 6.74
CA SER A 83 -4.04 -19.64 6.65
C SER A 83 -4.19 -18.81 7.92
N ILE A 84 -5.01 -17.76 7.83
CA ILE A 84 -5.47 -17.01 9.01
C ILE A 84 -6.47 -17.90 9.74
N ALA A 85 -6.05 -18.47 10.87
CA ALA A 85 -6.88 -19.38 11.66
C ALA A 85 -7.91 -18.64 12.52
N ASN A 86 -7.54 -17.46 13.06
CA ASN A 86 -8.42 -16.66 13.90
C ASN A 86 -8.25 -15.16 13.62
N VAL A 87 -9.33 -14.40 13.80
CA VAL A 87 -9.32 -12.93 13.80
C VAL A 87 -10.04 -12.44 15.05
N TYR A 88 -9.42 -11.56 15.83
CA TYR A 88 -10.07 -10.95 16.99
C TYR A 88 -9.79 -9.46 17.09
N VAL A 89 -10.73 -8.72 17.69
CA VAL A 89 -10.55 -7.31 18.01
C VAL A 89 -9.90 -7.20 19.38
N LYS A 90 -8.77 -6.48 19.47
CA LYS A 90 -8.14 -6.15 20.74
C LYS A 90 -8.93 -5.06 21.43
N MET A 91 -9.31 -5.33 22.67
CA MET A 91 -9.91 -4.36 23.58
C MET A 91 -8.89 -4.02 24.68
N GLU A 92 -8.98 -2.84 25.26
CA GLU A 92 -8.21 -2.51 26.47
C GLU A 92 -8.58 -3.45 27.61
N TYR A 93 -7.56 -3.96 28.30
CA TYR A 93 -7.75 -4.76 29.50
C TYR A 93 -8.15 -3.83 30.66
N GLN A 94 -9.40 -3.91 31.12
CA GLN A 94 -9.85 -3.22 32.32
C GLN A 94 -9.46 -4.09 33.53
N ARG A 95 -8.58 -3.58 34.41
CA ARG A 95 -8.33 -4.20 35.73
C ARG A 95 -9.45 -3.78 36.69
N GLU A 96 -10.04 -4.75 37.37
CA GLU A 96 -10.81 -4.52 38.61
C GLU A 96 -9.91 -4.01 39.74
#